data_AF-A0A5E4I0V2-F1
#
_entry.id   AF-A0A5E4I0V2-F1
#
_cell.length_a   1.000
_cell.length_b   1.000
_cell.length_c   1.000
_cell.angle_alpha   90.00
_cell.angle_beta   90.00
_cell.angle_gamma   90.00
#
_symmetry.space_group_name_H-M   'P 1'
#
loop_
_entity.id
_entity.type
_entity.pdbx_description
1 polymer ?
#
loop_
_entity_poly.entity_id
_entity_poly.type
_entity_poly.pdbx_seq_one_letter_code
_entity_poly.pdbx_strand_id
1 'polypeptide(L)'
;MVPASPELDALVPHAGGERLSHLMEAISGGVQAAYRAQSIPYAHVRLPNTSEASVGALMQMEMVEMMLLAKLMHLNAFDQPAVEAYKKETKRILAEGK
;
A
#
# COMPACT_ATOMS: atom_id res chain seq x y z
N MET A 1 -21.22 14.06 -0.38
CA MET A 1 -22.11 12.88 -0.31
C MET A 1 -21.99 12.13 -1.62
N VAL A 2 -22.31 10.85 -1.61
CA VAL A 2 -22.32 10.03 -2.83
C VAL A 2 -23.46 10.52 -3.74
N PRO A 3 -23.20 10.81 -5.03
CA PRO A 3 -24.26 11.23 -5.95
C PRO A 3 -25.34 10.17 -6.05
N ALA A 4 -26.61 10.56 -5.97
CA ALA A 4 -27.70 9.66 -6.28
C ALA A 4 -27.82 9.53 -7.80
N SER A 5 -27.72 8.30 -8.31
CA SER A 5 -27.97 8.00 -9.71
C SER A 5 -28.58 6.61 -9.86
N PRO A 6 -29.50 6.40 -10.83
CA PRO A 6 -30.10 5.08 -11.07
C PRO A 6 -29.07 3.99 -11.36
N GLU A 7 -27.98 4.32 -12.05
CA GLU A 7 -26.88 3.40 -12.36
C GLU A 7 -26.14 2.96 -11.09
N LEU A 8 -25.94 3.89 -10.15
CA LEU A 8 -25.27 3.58 -8.89
C LEU A 8 -26.16 2.73 -7.98
N ASP A 9 -27.45 3.06 -7.88
CA ASP A 9 -28.40 2.30 -7.06
C ASP A 9 -28.59 0.87 -7.59
N ALA A 10 -28.45 0.65 -8.90
CA ALA A 10 -28.45 -0.68 -9.50
C ALA A 10 -27.19 -1.50 -9.14
N LEU A 11 -26.04 -0.84 -8.94
CA LEU A 11 -24.77 -1.50 -8.63
C LEU A 11 -24.59 -1.74 -7.12
N VAL A 12 -24.88 -0.72 -6.32
CA VAL A 12 -24.77 -0.75 -4.85
C VAL A 12 -26.02 -0.08 -4.27
N PRO A 13 -27.06 -0.88 -3.95
CA PRO A 13 -28.26 -0.36 -3.33
C PRO A 13 -27.95 0.44 -2.06
N HIS A 14 -28.65 1.55 -1.85
CA HIS A 14 -28.50 2.43 -0.69
C HIS A 14 -27.20 3.26 -0.63
N ALA A 15 -26.39 3.29 -1.70
CA ALA A 15 -25.21 4.14 -1.76
C ALA A 15 -25.54 5.62 -2.02
N GLY A 16 -26.61 5.91 -2.78
CA GLY A 16 -27.02 7.27 -3.09
C GLY A 16 -27.35 8.09 -1.83
N GLY A 17 -26.75 9.29 -1.71
CA GLY A 17 -26.99 10.18 -0.57
C GLY A 17 -26.18 9.86 0.69
N GLU A 18 -25.44 8.76 0.74
CA GLU A 18 -24.57 8.43 1.87
C GLU A 18 -23.34 9.34 1.96
N ARG A 19 -22.70 9.36 3.14
CA ARG A 19 -21.38 10.00 3.27
C ARG A 19 -20.34 9.17 2.53
N LEU A 20 -19.50 9.81 1.73
CA LEU A 20 -18.44 9.12 1.00
C LEU A 20 -17.51 8.35 1.95
N SER A 21 -17.19 8.89 3.13
CA SER A 21 -16.39 8.18 4.13
C SER A 21 -17.03 6.89 4.61
N HIS A 22 -18.35 6.89 4.83
CA HIS A 22 -19.10 5.69 5.23
C HIS A 22 -19.09 4.64 4.12
N LEU A 23 -19.31 5.05 2.87
CA LEU A 23 -19.22 4.14 1.72
C LEU A 23 -17.81 3.51 1.62
N MET A 24 -16.75 4.32 1.76
CA MET A 24 -15.36 3.83 1.70
C MET A 24 -15.04 2.87 2.86
N GLU A 25 -15.54 3.15 4.07
CA GLU A 25 -15.41 2.25 5.22
C GLU A 25 -16.14 0.92 4.99
N ALA A 26 -17.36 0.96 4.43
CA ALA A 26 -18.12 -0.23 4.08
C ALA A 26 -17.41 -1.08 3.01
N ILE A 27 -16.84 -0.45 1.98
CA ILE A 27 -16.04 -1.14 0.96
C ILE A 27 -14.83 -1.82 1.59
N SER A 28 -14.05 -1.10 2.43
CA SER A 28 -12.90 -1.69 3.14
C SER A 28 -13.31 -2.87 4.03
N GLY A 29 -14.42 -2.74 4.77
CA GLY A 29 -14.97 -3.83 5.57
C GLY A 29 -15.41 -5.04 4.74
N GLY A 30 -16.04 -4.80 3.59
CA GLY A 30 -16.45 -5.85 2.64
C GLY A 30 -15.25 -6.63 2.09
N VAL A 31 -14.17 -5.94 1.71
CA VAL A 31 -12.92 -6.59 1.27
C VAL A 31 -12.32 -7.46 2.38
N GLN A 32 -12.25 -6.94 3.60
CA GLN A 32 -11.74 -7.70 4.75
C GLN A 32 -12.59 -8.95 5.08
N ALA A 33 -13.92 -8.82 4.99
CA ALA A 33 -14.84 -9.94 5.18
C ALA A 33 -14.66 -11.00 4.08
N ALA A 34 -14.51 -10.59 2.82
CA ALA A 34 -14.27 -11.48 1.69
C ALA A 34 -12.94 -12.24 1.83
N TYR A 35 -11.86 -11.55 2.23
CA TYR A 35 -10.56 -12.17 2.45
C TYR A 35 -10.61 -13.19 3.59
N ARG A 36 -11.31 -12.86 4.68
CA ARG A 36 -11.53 -13.79 5.79
C ARG A 36 -12.33 -15.02 5.37
N ALA A 37 -13.40 -14.84 4.60
CA ALA A 37 -14.21 -15.95 4.09
C ALA A 37 -13.41 -16.89 3.18
N GLN A 38 -12.45 -16.34 2.42
CA GLN A 38 -11.57 -17.10 1.53
C GLN A 38 -10.27 -17.57 2.21
N SER A 39 -10.09 -17.31 3.51
CA SER A 39 -8.85 -17.63 4.24
C SER A 39 -7.58 -17.04 3.59
N ILE A 40 -7.71 -15.87 2.97
CA ILE A 40 -6.60 -15.11 2.40
C ILE A 40 -5.97 -14.28 3.52
N PRO A 41 -4.67 -14.47 3.84
CA PRO A 41 -4.00 -13.70 4.87
C PRO A 41 -3.85 -12.23 4.44
N TYR A 42 -4.08 -11.31 5.37
CA TYR A 42 -3.97 -9.87 5.12
C TYR A 42 -3.54 -9.10 6.37
N ALA A 43 -2.90 -7.95 6.12
CA ALA A 43 -2.64 -6.93 7.14
C ALA A 43 -3.56 -5.73 6.90
N HIS A 44 -3.98 -5.07 7.98
CA HIS A 44 -4.78 -3.86 7.92
C HIS A 44 -4.28 -2.86 8.96
N VAL A 45 -3.72 -1.75 8.48
CA VAL A 45 -3.21 -0.65 9.32
C VAL A 45 -4.20 0.50 9.30
N ARG A 46 -4.70 0.89 10.48
CA ARG A 46 -5.61 2.03 10.63
C ARG A 46 -4.86 3.21 11.22
N LEU A 47 -4.70 4.28 10.44
CA LEU A 47 -4.16 5.55 10.91
C LEU A 47 -5.24 6.36 11.64
N PRO A 48 -4.91 7.10 12.70
CA PRO A 48 -5.87 7.94 13.40
C PRO A 48 -6.27 9.18 12.59
N ASN A 49 -5.37 9.69 11.74
CA ASN A 49 -5.61 10.79 10.80
C ASN A 49 -4.44 10.86 9.78
N THR A 50 -4.45 11.86 8.90
CA THR A 50 -3.42 12.09 7.87
C THR A 50 -2.41 13.17 8.26
N SER A 51 -2.21 13.42 9.55
CA SER A 51 -1.16 14.35 10.02
C SER A 51 0.24 13.82 9.72
N GLU A 52 1.22 14.73 9.67
CA GLU A 52 2.63 14.41 9.51
C GLU A 52 3.12 13.44 10.59
N ALA A 53 2.61 13.58 11.82
CA ALA A 53 2.92 12.66 12.91
C ALA A 53 2.41 11.23 12.65
N SER A 54 1.19 11.08 12.13
CA SER A 54 0.62 9.76 11.81
C SER A 54 1.32 9.11 10.62
N VAL A 55 1.66 9.89 9.60
CA VAL A 55 2.43 9.40 8.45
C VAL A 55 3.86 9.04 8.86
N GLY A 56 4.50 9.85 9.70
CA GLY A 56 5.84 9.57 10.22
C GLY A 56 5.88 8.30 11.06
N ALA A 57 4.85 8.05 11.88
CA ALA A 57 4.71 6.81 12.64
C ALA A 57 4.59 5.58 11.72
N LEU A 58 3.80 5.67 10.64
CA LEU A 58 3.69 4.62 9.63
C LEU A 58 5.06 4.35 8.99
N MET A 59 5.75 5.39 8.51
CA MET A 59 7.07 5.24 7.89
C MET A 59 8.07 4.58 8.83
N GLN A 60 8.08 4.98 10.11
CA GLN A 60 8.96 4.39 11.11
C GLN A 60 8.64 2.92 11.37
N MET A 61 7.36 2.55 11.44
CA MET A 61 6.92 1.17 11.60
C MET A 61 7.40 0.30 10.43
N GLU A 62 7.18 0.74 9.19
CA GLU A 62 7.59 0.02 7.97
C GLU A 62 9.12 -0.13 7.88
N MET A 63 9.89 0.90 8.24
CA MET A 63 11.37 0.79 8.29
C MET A 63 11.83 -0.25 9.32
N VAL A 64 11.19 -0.31 10.49
CA VAL A 64 11.50 -1.33 11.51
C VAL A 64 11.11 -2.72 11.05
N GLU A 65 9.95 -2.86 10.40
CA GLU A 65 9.51 -4.12 9.80
C GLU A 65 10.55 -4.66 8.80
N MET A 66 11.05 -3.80 7.90
CA MET A 66 12.10 -4.19 6.94
C MET A 66 13.39 -4.63 7.62
N MET A 67 13.83 -3.93 8.68
CA MET A 67 15.03 -4.33 9.44
C MET A 67 14.85 -5.69 10.12
N LEU A 68 13.68 -5.95 10.70
CA LEU A 68 13.37 -7.23 11.34
C LEU A 68 13.25 -8.36 10.32
N LEU A 69 12.60 -8.12 9.17
CA LEU A 69 12.47 -9.09 8.10
C LEU A 69 13.85 -9.48 7.52
N ALA A 70 14.70 -8.51 7.23
CA ALA A 70 16.06 -8.78 6.76
C ALA A 70 16.85 -9.64 7.76
N LYS A 71 16.72 -9.36 9.06
CA LYS A 71 17.33 -10.16 10.13
C LYS A 71 16.80 -11.60 10.14
N LEU A 72 15.48 -11.79 9.99
CA LEU A 72 14.87 -13.12 9.91
C LEU A 72 15.33 -13.90 8.67
N MET A 73 15.59 -13.20 7.57
CA MET A 73 16.06 -13.79 6.31
C MET A 73 17.59 -13.95 6.24
N HIS A 74 18.34 -13.53 7.28
CA HIS A 74 19.80 -13.49 7.28
C HIS A 74 20.41 -12.64 6.14
N LEU A 75 19.75 -11.53 5.81
CA LEU A 75 20.18 -10.54 4.81
C LEU A 75 20.64 -9.23 5.46
N ASN A 76 21.39 -8.42 4.72
CA ASN A 76 21.69 -7.05 5.11
C ASN A 76 20.57 -6.12 4.65
N ALA A 77 19.94 -5.40 5.59
CA ALA A 77 18.86 -4.45 5.30
C ALA A 77 19.36 -3.13 4.66
N PHE A 78 20.67 -2.89 4.70
CA PHE A 78 21.26 -1.57 4.44
C PHE A 78 22.18 -1.54 3.22
N ASP A 79 22.22 -2.61 2.42
CA ASP A 79 22.98 -2.64 1.18
C ASP A 79 22.11 -2.93 -0.05
N GLN A 80 22.72 -2.74 -1.22
CA GLN A 80 22.09 -2.98 -2.52
C GLN A 80 23.15 -3.27 -3.61
N PRO A 81 24.06 -4.24 -3.43
CA PRO A 81 25.23 -4.42 -4.31
C PRO A 81 24.88 -4.66 -5.79
N ALA A 82 23.71 -5.25 -6.07
CA ALA A 82 23.26 -5.55 -7.43
C ALA A 82 23.12 -4.30 -8.32
N VAL A 83 22.92 -3.10 -7.75
CA VAL A 83 22.79 -1.87 -8.56
C VAL A 83 24.07 -1.51 -9.30
N GLU A 84 25.23 -1.94 -8.82
CA GLU A 84 26.51 -1.62 -9.47
C GLU A 84 26.66 -2.29 -10.84
N ALA A 85 26.02 -3.44 -11.04
CA ALA A 85 26.08 -4.17 -12.31
C ALA A 85 25.48 -3.33 -13.45
N TYR A 86 24.27 -2.79 -13.29
CA TYR A 86 23.66 -1.98 -14.34
C TYR A 86 24.38 -0.63 -14.48
N LYS A 87 24.82 -0.01 -13.37
CA LYS A 87 25.59 1.25 -13.43
C LYS A 87 26.86 1.12 -14.25
N LYS A 88 27.57 -0.01 -14.15
CA LYS A 88 28.76 -0.29 -14.98
C LYS A 88 28.41 -0.34 -16.45
N GLU A 89 27.34 -1.06 -16.80
CA GLU A 89 26.90 -1.20 -18.19
C GLU A 89 26.41 0.11 -18.78
N THR A 90 25.64 0.90 -18.01
CA THR A 90 25.22 2.25 -18.41
C THR A 90 26.42 3.13 -18.74
N LYS A 91 27.48 3.11 -17.92
CA LYS A 91 28.70 3.88 -18.19
C LYS A 91 29.41 3.44 -19.47
N ARG A 92 29.46 2.13 -19.76
CA ARG A 92 30.04 1.58 -20.99
C ARG A 92 29.28 2.09 -22.23
N ILE A 93 27.95 1.93 -22.24
CA ILE A 93 27.10 2.35 -23.35
C ILE A 93 27.22 3.86 -23.62
N LEU A 94 27.24 4.68 -22.57
CA LEU A 94 27.37 6.14 -22.71
C LEU A 94 28.75 6.59 -23.20
N ALA A 95 29.79 5.78 -22.97
CA ALA A 95 31.14 6.07 -23.46
C ALA A 95 31.32 5.72 -24.95
N GLU A 96 30.51 4.81 -25.50
CA GLU A 96 30.58 4.40 -26.92
C GLU A 96 29.93 5.40 -27.88
N GLY A 97 29.07 6.28 -27.37
CA GLY A 97 28.47 7.37 -28.14
C GLY A 97 29.30 8.66 -28.18
N LYS A 98 30.54 8.62 -27.69
CA LYS A 98 31.54 9.71 -27.76
C LYS A 98 32.68 9.32 -28.68
#